data_AF-A0AAV8WIK2-F1
#
_entry.id   AF-A0AAV8WIK2-F1
#
_cell.length_a   1.000
_cell.length_b   1.000
_cell.length_c   1.000
_cell.angle_alpha   90.00
_cell.angle_beta   90.00
_cell.angle_gamma   90.00
#
_symmetry.space_group_name_H-M   'P 1'
#
loop_
_entity.id
_entity.type
_entity.pdbx_description
1 polymer ?
#
loop_
_entity_poly.entity_id
_entity_poly.type
_entity_poly.pdbx_seq_one_letter_code
_entity_poly.pdbx_strand_id
1 'polypeptide(L)'
;MGVTSADLATWVQAAMTKEGIRNYKLDVSGNSVKGDGYLGEVTFVEVTPDLGSKRIHLVVKSAKTSDEFRQQTPVKEAYERETFMYTRVFPVFEEFQKEFAAEARFDKLARCYGACSENKKEALIMENLKVAGFEIHDRYAPQNLNHALYVFQNYGKLHAVSLAMKLKEPVLFEKLTRNMTDVMGKFLLQSKLVPSLTKCFESAVEVLQRNGREDLAGKYRKVKDGLEECLTGYVNPEMAESVILHGDCWNNNMMFKYEGGNKTQPVDMRFIDFQLSRVASPVFDLSYYLYTCTDKSVLANFHFLLQAYHSSLSEAMKKLRCDCDKLFSFEQKYGRYGLALAPWIVKIELCRSDEVVDFAESAERGEGMDKMFDFELQDQAVYESRMADVLGHFAEEFLSTE
;
A
#
# COMPACT_ATOMS: atom_id res chain seq x y z
N MET A 1 -25.28 -5.36 8.99
CA MET A 1 -25.90 -4.18 8.31
C MET A 1 -24.81 -3.18 8.01
N GLY A 2 -24.58 -2.87 6.72
CA GLY A 2 -23.54 -1.96 6.26
C GLY A 2 -23.89 -0.48 6.43
N VAL A 3 -23.06 0.39 5.85
CA VAL A 3 -23.25 1.85 5.85
C VAL A 3 -24.62 2.23 5.30
N THR A 4 -25.33 3.10 6.02
CA THR A 4 -26.65 3.58 5.58
C THR A 4 -26.54 4.82 4.70
N SER A 5 -27.55 5.08 3.87
CA SER A 5 -27.65 6.35 3.13
C SER A 5 -27.65 7.59 4.06
N ALA A 6 -28.11 7.43 5.31
CA ALA A 6 -28.09 8.49 6.31
C ALA A 6 -26.68 8.77 6.83
N ASP A 7 -25.87 7.73 7.07
CA ASP A 7 -24.46 7.89 7.43
C ASP A 7 -23.70 8.59 6.30
N LEU A 8 -23.89 8.13 5.06
CA LEU A 8 -23.28 8.73 3.87
C LEU A 8 -23.61 10.22 3.75
N ALA A 9 -24.89 10.58 3.87
CA ALA A 9 -25.34 11.97 3.80
C ALA A 9 -24.70 12.83 4.91
N THR A 10 -24.63 12.29 6.13
CA THR A 10 -24.04 12.97 7.30
C THR A 10 -22.56 13.24 7.09
N TRP A 11 -21.81 12.25 6.62
CA TRP A 11 -20.38 12.36 6.37
C TRP A 11 -20.07 13.36 5.26
N VAL A 12 -20.79 13.31 4.14
CA VAL A 12 -20.62 14.26 3.04
C VAL A 12 -21.03 15.67 3.49
N GLN A 13 -22.09 15.83 4.27
CA GLN A 13 -22.49 17.13 4.81
C GLN A 13 -21.41 17.74 5.71
N ALA A 14 -20.81 16.94 6.60
CA ALA A 14 -19.72 17.40 7.45
C ALA A 14 -18.50 17.84 6.62
N ALA A 15 -18.16 17.09 5.57
CA ALA A 15 -17.07 17.42 4.65
C ALA A 15 -17.37 18.72 3.86
N MET A 16 -18.54 18.83 3.24
CA MET A 16 -18.93 19.98 2.42
C MET A 16 -19.09 21.27 3.24
N THR A 17 -19.54 21.16 4.49
CA THR A 17 -19.64 22.32 5.40
C THR A 17 -18.26 22.94 5.66
N LYS A 18 -17.19 22.12 5.77
CA LYS A 18 -15.81 22.62 5.92
C LYS A 18 -15.31 23.33 4.67
N GLU A 19 -15.80 22.94 3.50
CA GLU A 19 -15.54 23.59 2.21
C GLU A 19 -16.43 24.83 1.98
N GLY A 20 -17.26 25.22 2.95
CA GLY A 20 -18.18 26.35 2.82
C GLY A 20 -19.41 26.06 1.95
N ILE A 21 -19.67 24.81 1.60
CA ILE A 21 -20.79 24.38 0.77
C ILE A 21 -21.91 23.86 1.67
N ARG A 22 -23.03 24.58 1.74
CA ARG A 22 -24.17 24.25 2.63
C ARG A 22 -25.38 23.68 1.92
N ASN A 23 -25.64 24.14 0.69
CA ASN A 23 -26.78 23.71 -0.11
C ASN A 23 -26.27 23.05 -1.38
N TYR A 24 -26.65 21.79 -1.58
CA TYR A 24 -26.21 20.98 -2.71
C TYR A 24 -27.17 19.80 -2.91
N LYS A 25 -27.18 19.28 -4.13
CA LYS A 25 -27.72 17.95 -4.45
C LYS A 25 -26.65 16.89 -4.27
N LEU A 26 -27.03 15.76 -3.67
CA LEU A 26 -26.17 14.60 -3.45
C LEU A 26 -26.66 13.43 -4.31
N ASP A 27 -25.82 12.93 -5.20
CA ASP A 27 -26.12 11.78 -6.04
C ASP A 27 -25.13 10.64 -5.77
N VAL A 28 -25.64 9.43 -5.53
CA VAL A 28 -24.81 8.23 -5.39
C VAL A 28 -24.67 7.59 -6.76
N SER A 29 -23.45 7.54 -7.27
CA SER A 29 -23.12 7.12 -8.65
C SER A 29 -22.74 5.65 -8.78
N GLY A 30 -22.52 4.95 -7.66
CA GLY A 30 -22.25 3.51 -7.63
C GLY A 30 -21.30 3.12 -6.50
N ASN A 31 -20.98 1.82 -6.42
CA ASN A 31 -20.04 1.25 -5.46
C ASN A 31 -18.88 0.56 -6.20
N SER A 32 -17.77 0.30 -5.51
CA SER A 32 -16.69 -0.56 -6.02
C SER A 32 -17.15 -2.01 -6.19
N VAL A 33 -16.39 -2.76 -7.00
CA VAL A 33 -16.70 -4.16 -7.30
C VAL A 33 -16.15 -5.05 -6.18
N LYS A 34 -16.74 -6.24 -6.00
CA LYS A 34 -16.25 -7.25 -5.05
C LYS A 34 -14.77 -7.58 -5.34
N GLY A 35 -13.92 -7.46 -4.32
CA GLY A 35 -12.46 -7.60 -4.44
C GLY A 35 -11.69 -6.27 -4.36
N ASP A 36 -12.36 -5.13 -4.54
CA ASP A 36 -11.78 -3.80 -4.35
C ASP A 36 -11.86 -3.39 -2.87
N GLY A 37 -10.90 -3.87 -2.06
CA GLY A 37 -10.72 -3.47 -0.66
C GLY A 37 -11.28 -4.46 0.36
N TYR A 38 -10.38 -5.18 1.05
CA TYR A 38 -10.75 -6.26 1.97
C TYR A 38 -11.37 -5.81 3.29
N LEU A 39 -11.00 -4.62 3.79
CA LEU A 39 -11.44 -4.12 5.09
C LEU A 39 -12.61 -3.12 4.99
N GLY A 40 -13.09 -2.82 3.79
CA GLY A 40 -14.04 -1.73 3.57
C GLY A 40 -14.83 -1.81 2.28
N GLU A 41 -15.56 -0.72 2.01
CA GLU A 41 -16.36 -0.51 0.82
C GLU A 41 -16.11 0.91 0.29
N VAL A 42 -16.16 1.07 -1.02
CA VAL A 42 -15.98 2.36 -1.69
C VAL A 42 -17.28 2.75 -2.38
N THR A 43 -17.84 3.89 -1.99
CA THR A 43 -19.04 4.48 -2.61
C THR A 43 -18.65 5.74 -3.39
N PHE A 44 -19.07 5.85 -4.64
CA PHE A 44 -18.82 7.02 -5.49
C PHE A 44 -19.99 8.00 -5.39
N VAL A 45 -19.68 9.26 -5.09
CA VAL A 45 -20.68 10.29 -4.79
C VAL A 45 -20.41 11.55 -5.60
N GLU A 46 -21.45 12.18 -6.14
CA GLU A 46 -21.41 13.48 -6.80
C GLU A 46 -22.14 14.52 -5.96
N VAL A 47 -21.46 15.64 -5.68
CA VAL A 47 -22.02 16.81 -5.02
C VAL A 47 -22.18 17.93 -6.06
N THR A 48 -23.42 18.40 -6.24
CA THR A 48 -23.76 19.51 -7.13
C THR A 48 -24.23 20.71 -6.29
N PRO A 49 -23.38 21.73 -6.05
CA PRO A 49 -23.77 22.92 -5.30
C PRO A 49 -24.79 23.77 -6.06
N ASP A 50 -25.75 24.37 -5.34
CA ASP A 50 -26.86 25.12 -5.97
C ASP A 50 -26.41 26.41 -6.71
N LEU A 51 -25.28 27.00 -6.31
CA LEU A 51 -24.82 28.32 -6.76
C LEU A 51 -24.01 28.31 -8.08
N GLY A 52 -24.22 27.33 -8.95
CA GLY A 52 -23.49 27.23 -10.23
C GLY A 52 -21.99 26.89 -10.09
N SER A 53 -21.55 26.52 -8.88
CA SER A 53 -20.20 26.03 -8.63
C SER A 53 -19.96 24.69 -9.34
N LYS A 54 -18.69 24.41 -9.63
CA LYS A 54 -18.27 23.15 -10.26
C LYS A 54 -18.71 21.95 -9.41
N ARG A 55 -19.21 20.89 -10.06
CA ARG A 55 -19.50 19.59 -9.44
C ARG A 55 -18.25 19.02 -8.78
N ILE A 56 -18.45 18.40 -7.61
CA ILE A 56 -17.38 17.75 -6.84
C ILE A 56 -17.64 16.25 -6.87
N HIS A 57 -16.66 15.49 -7.35
CA HIS A 57 -16.74 14.04 -7.40
C HIS A 57 -15.92 13.46 -6.26
N LEU A 58 -16.58 12.69 -5.41
CA LEU A 58 -16.04 12.15 -4.17
C LEU A 58 -16.07 10.62 -4.19
N VAL A 59 -15.16 10.06 -3.40
CA VAL A 59 -15.14 8.69 -2.97
C VAL A 59 -15.37 8.69 -1.47
N VAL A 60 -16.31 7.87 -0.99
CA VAL A 60 -16.49 7.58 0.43
C VAL A 60 -16.02 6.16 0.67
N LYS A 61 -14.88 6.02 1.34
CA LYS A 61 -14.32 4.74 1.76
C LYS A 61 -14.77 4.48 3.19
N SER A 62 -15.50 3.39 3.43
CA SER A 62 -16.10 3.09 4.73
C SER A 62 -15.82 1.67 5.22
N ALA A 63 -15.61 1.52 6.52
CA ALA A 63 -15.24 0.27 7.15
C ALA A 63 -16.38 -0.78 7.11
N LYS A 64 -16.00 -2.06 7.00
CA LYS A 64 -16.92 -3.18 7.24
C LYS A 64 -17.40 -3.16 8.71
N THR A 65 -18.69 -3.40 8.92
CA THR A 65 -19.36 -3.25 10.22
C THR A 65 -19.64 -4.58 10.94
N SER A 66 -19.45 -5.72 10.26
CA SER A 66 -19.65 -7.07 10.81
C SER A 66 -18.81 -7.28 12.08
N ASP A 67 -19.45 -7.73 13.16
CA ASP A 67 -18.77 -7.95 14.44
C ASP A 67 -17.82 -9.14 14.36
N GLU A 68 -18.26 -10.22 13.72
CA GLU A 68 -17.50 -11.44 13.50
C GLU A 68 -16.23 -11.13 12.71
N PHE A 69 -16.35 -10.34 11.63
CA PHE A 69 -15.20 -9.93 10.83
C PHE A 69 -14.22 -9.04 11.61
N ARG A 70 -14.73 -8.06 12.37
CA ARG A 70 -13.91 -7.15 13.20
C ARG A 70 -13.26 -7.84 14.40
N GLN A 71 -13.78 -8.98 14.85
CA GLN A 71 -13.11 -9.82 15.83
C GLN A 71 -11.90 -10.56 15.23
N GLN A 72 -11.95 -10.91 13.95
CA GLN A 72 -10.88 -11.62 13.24
C GLN A 72 -9.84 -10.71 12.57
N THR A 73 -10.15 -9.42 12.40
CA THR A 73 -9.31 -8.47 11.66
C THR A 73 -9.24 -7.09 12.35
N PRO A 74 -8.10 -6.37 12.27
CA PRO A 74 -7.93 -5.03 12.85
C PRO A 74 -8.54 -3.90 11.99
N VAL A 75 -9.82 -4.03 11.61
CA VAL A 75 -10.50 -3.04 10.75
C VAL A 75 -10.43 -1.63 11.34
N LYS A 76 -10.69 -1.52 12.65
CA LYS A 76 -10.72 -0.22 13.33
C LYS A 76 -9.35 0.45 13.28
N GLU A 77 -8.29 -0.29 13.63
CA GLU A 77 -6.93 0.23 13.66
C GLU A 77 -6.43 0.64 12.27
N ALA A 78 -6.80 -0.11 11.22
CA ALA A 78 -6.49 0.24 9.85
C ALA A 78 -7.13 1.60 9.46
N TYR A 79 -8.43 1.79 9.73
CA TYR A 79 -9.11 3.05 9.43
C TYR A 79 -8.64 4.22 10.30
N GLU A 80 -8.34 3.98 11.57
CA GLU A 80 -7.73 4.99 12.45
C GLU A 80 -6.35 5.40 11.94
N ARG A 81 -5.54 4.45 11.44
CA ARG A 81 -4.24 4.73 10.83
C ARG A 81 -4.39 5.62 9.59
N GLU A 82 -5.23 5.23 8.65
CA GLU A 82 -5.42 5.99 7.41
C GLU A 82 -6.01 7.39 7.70
N THR A 83 -6.98 7.48 8.61
CA THR A 83 -7.52 8.77 9.09
C THR A 83 -6.42 9.64 9.69
N PHE A 84 -5.55 9.08 10.52
CA PHE A 84 -4.42 9.80 11.12
C PHE A 84 -3.43 10.30 10.05
N MET A 85 -3.15 9.48 9.04
CA MET A 85 -2.28 9.86 7.93
C MET A 85 -2.84 11.10 7.20
N TYR A 86 -4.11 11.08 6.80
CA TYR A 86 -4.74 12.19 6.07
C TYR A 86 -5.04 13.43 6.91
N THR A 87 -5.40 13.28 8.19
CA THR A 87 -5.84 14.41 9.02
C THR A 87 -4.73 15.01 9.86
N ARG A 88 -3.60 14.30 10.06
CA ARG A 88 -2.48 14.75 10.90
C ARG A 88 -1.14 14.70 10.19
N VAL A 89 -0.73 13.56 9.63
CA VAL A 89 0.62 13.39 9.07
C VAL A 89 0.81 14.23 7.81
N PHE A 90 -0.06 14.07 6.81
CA PHE A 90 0.09 14.80 5.54
C PHE A 90 -0.05 16.31 5.67
N PRO A 91 -0.97 16.87 6.49
CA PRO A 91 -0.98 18.31 6.76
C PRO A 91 0.32 18.82 7.40
N VAL A 92 0.93 18.04 8.30
CA VAL A 92 2.23 18.38 8.91
C VAL A 92 3.35 18.29 7.87
N PHE A 93 3.33 17.29 6.99
CA PHE A 93 4.26 17.18 5.88
C PHE A 93 4.09 18.34 4.88
N GLU A 94 2.87 18.72 4.56
CA GLU A 94 2.58 19.83 3.67
C GLU A 94 3.13 21.14 4.25
N GLU A 95 2.85 21.43 5.52
CA GLU A 95 3.38 22.61 6.20
C GLU A 95 4.90 22.63 6.22
N PHE A 96 5.53 21.53 6.64
CA PHE A 96 6.98 21.38 6.64
C PHE A 96 7.58 21.62 5.26
N GLN A 97 6.88 21.21 4.20
CA GLN A 97 7.36 21.33 2.82
C GLN A 97 7.22 22.75 2.22
N LYS A 98 6.43 23.65 2.82
CA LYS A 98 6.11 24.98 2.26
C LYS A 98 7.32 25.88 2.06
N GLU A 99 8.35 25.72 2.90
CA GLU A 99 9.58 26.52 2.84
C GLU A 99 10.57 26.05 1.76
N PHE A 100 10.26 24.93 1.07
CA PHE A 100 11.15 24.30 0.11
C PHE A 100 10.63 24.36 -1.33
N ALA A 101 11.51 24.11 -2.29
CA ALA A 101 11.19 24.14 -3.72
C ALA A 101 10.06 23.16 -4.10
N ALA A 102 9.14 23.58 -4.96
CA ALA A 102 7.93 22.83 -5.29
C ALA A 102 8.22 21.45 -5.89
N GLU A 103 9.28 21.33 -6.69
CA GLU A 103 9.67 20.09 -7.37
C GLU A 103 10.16 19.00 -6.39
N ALA A 104 10.62 19.42 -5.21
CA ALA A 104 11.04 18.53 -4.12
C ALA A 104 9.87 17.95 -3.34
N ARG A 105 8.69 18.58 -3.43
CA ARG A 105 7.57 18.25 -2.56
C ARG A 105 6.96 16.92 -2.98
N PHE A 106 6.59 16.13 -1.98
CA PHE A 106 5.72 14.98 -2.15
C PHE A 106 4.26 15.46 -2.12
N ASP A 107 3.58 15.29 -3.25
CA ASP A 107 2.20 15.73 -3.49
C ASP A 107 1.33 14.64 -4.15
N LYS A 108 1.79 13.38 -4.12
CA LYS A 108 1.15 12.25 -4.82
C LYS A 108 0.04 11.60 -4.00
N LEU A 109 -0.87 12.42 -3.49
CA LEU A 109 -1.99 12.02 -2.63
C LEU A 109 -3.33 12.44 -3.23
N ALA A 110 -4.38 11.67 -2.94
CA ALA A 110 -5.75 12.14 -3.13
C ALA A 110 -6.10 13.18 -2.06
N ARG A 111 -6.87 14.22 -2.42
CA ARG A 111 -7.37 15.15 -1.40
C ARG A 111 -8.36 14.44 -0.48
N CYS A 112 -8.22 14.64 0.83
CA CYS A 112 -9.19 14.21 1.83
C CYS A 112 -10.01 15.42 2.30
N TYR A 113 -11.34 15.34 2.17
CA TYR A 113 -12.29 16.38 2.57
C TYR A 113 -12.78 16.18 4.01
N GLY A 114 -12.67 14.97 4.54
CA GLY A 114 -13.06 14.67 5.91
C GLY A 114 -12.91 13.19 6.26
N ALA A 115 -13.05 12.90 7.54
CA ALA A 115 -13.08 11.54 8.04
C ALA A 115 -14.02 11.43 9.25
N CYS A 116 -14.54 10.24 9.47
CA CYS A 116 -15.28 9.81 10.65
C CYS A 116 -14.52 8.66 11.31
N SER A 117 -14.42 8.67 12.64
CA SER A 117 -13.77 7.61 13.43
C SER A 117 -14.72 7.04 14.49
N GLU A 118 -16.02 7.29 14.37
CA GLU A 118 -17.02 6.66 15.22
C GLU A 118 -17.01 5.14 14.95
N ASN A 119 -17.06 4.34 16.02
CA ASN A 119 -16.98 2.88 15.91
C ASN A 119 -18.10 2.32 15.01
N LYS A 120 -17.73 1.48 14.04
CA LYS A 120 -18.62 0.93 12.98
C LYS A 120 -19.17 1.98 12.01
N LYS A 121 -18.61 3.18 12.00
CA LYS A 121 -18.93 4.30 11.12
C LYS A 121 -17.66 4.99 10.64
N GLU A 122 -16.54 4.27 10.68
CA GLU A 122 -15.26 4.77 10.22
C GLU A 122 -15.33 5.00 8.71
N ALA A 123 -15.00 6.21 8.27
CA ALA A 123 -15.08 6.59 6.88
C ALA A 123 -14.09 7.70 6.51
N LEU A 124 -13.60 7.68 5.27
CA LEU A 124 -12.86 8.79 4.66
C LEU A 124 -13.61 9.30 3.44
N ILE A 125 -13.72 10.64 3.33
CA ILE A 125 -14.36 11.34 2.22
C ILE A 125 -13.22 11.94 1.40
N MET A 126 -12.99 11.39 0.21
CA MET A 126 -11.80 11.64 -0.60
C MET A 126 -12.18 12.11 -2.00
N GLU A 127 -11.24 12.75 -2.68
CA GLU A 127 -11.35 13.07 -4.10
C GLU A 127 -11.51 11.80 -4.94
N ASN A 128 -12.45 11.82 -5.87
CA ASN A 128 -12.54 10.77 -6.88
C ASN A 128 -11.48 10.98 -7.97
N LEU A 129 -10.33 10.33 -7.84
CA LEU A 129 -9.24 10.46 -8.80
C LEU A 129 -9.59 9.96 -10.23
N LYS A 130 -10.63 9.11 -10.38
CA LYS A 130 -11.05 8.61 -11.69
C LYS A 130 -11.51 9.75 -12.62
N VAL A 131 -12.18 10.76 -12.09
CA VAL A 131 -12.60 11.92 -12.90
C VAL A 131 -11.44 12.82 -13.34
N ALA A 132 -10.28 12.71 -12.68
CA ALA A 132 -9.04 13.39 -13.05
C ALA A 132 -8.17 12.56 -14.03
N GLY A 133 -8.66 11.40 -14.48
CA GLY A 133 -8.01 10.52 -15.45
C GLY A 133 -7.01 9.54 -14.83
N PHE A 134 -7.02 9.38 -13.50
CA PHE A 134 -6.24 8.32 -12.86
C PHE A 134 -7.04 7.02 -12.84
N GLU A 135 -6.33 5.91 -12.93
CA GLU A 135 -6.89 4.57 -12.93
C GLU A 135 -5.94 3.60 -12.23
N ILE A 136 -6.49 2.52 -11.68
CA ILE A 136 -5.69 1.41 -11.13
C ILE A 136 -5.15 0.61 -12.33
N HIS A 137 -3.86 0.26 -12.29
CA HIS A 137 -3.26 -0.60 -13.31
C HIS A 137 -3.86 -2.01 -13.21
N ASP A 138 -3.98 -2.72 -14.33
CA ASP A 138 -4.55 -4.08 -14.32
C ASP A 138 -3.70 -5.00 -13.45
N ARG A 139 -4.26 -5.52 -12.35
CA ARG A 139 -3.55 -6.38 -11.40
C ARG A 139 -3.13 -7.74 -11.97
N TYR A 140 -3.72 -8.16 -13.09
CA TYR A 140 -3.29 -9.37 -13.80
C TYR A 140 -2.03 -9.15 -14.64
N ALA A 141 -1.69 -7.88 -14.93
CA ALA A 141 -0.52 -7.50 -15.69
C ALA A 141 0.58 -6.95 -14.76
N PRO A 142 1.84 -7.39 -14.91
CA PRO A 142 2.94 -6.79 -14.17
C PRO A 142 3.18 -5.35 -14.63
N GLN A 143 3.47 -4.48 -13.68
CA GLN A 143 3.89 -3.11 -13.96
C GLN A 143 5.28 -3.11 -14.58
N ASN A 144 5.43 -2.38 -15.69
CA ASN A 144 6.69 -2.30 -16.43
C ASN A 144 7.69 -1.31 -15.80
N LEU A 145 8.87 -1.18 -16.41
CA LEU A 145 9.96 -0.32 -15.92
C LEU A 145 9.56 1.16 -15.74
N ASN A 146 8.69 1.71 -16.61
CA ASN A 146 8.26 3.11 -16.49
C ASN A 146 7.38 3.31 -15.25
N HIS A 147 6.51 2.36 -14.93
CA HIS A 147 5.73 2.39 -13.69
C HIS A 147 6.66 2.30 -12.48
N ALA A 148 7.58 1.33 -12.48
CA ALA A 148 8.52 1.13 -11.39
C ALA A 148 9.39 2.37 -11.13
N LEU A 149 9.82 3.07 -12.18
CA LEU A 149 10.53 4.35 -12.04
C LEU A 149 9.68 5.42 -11.33
N TYR A 150 8.42 5.60 -11.73
CA TYR A 150 7.51 6.52 -11.04
C TYR A 150 7.34 6.17 -9.57
N VAL A 151 7.14 4.88 -9.28
CA VAL A 151 6.95 4.40 -7.90
C VAL A 151 8.20 4.64 -7.05
N PHE A 152 9.38 4.19 -7.50
CA PHE A 152 10.64 4.37 -6.78
C PHE A 152 11.00 5.86 -6.59
N GLN A 153 10.81 6.70 -7.61
CA GLN A 153 11.07 8.13 -7.50
C GLN A 153 10.14 8.80 -6.48
N ASN A 154 8.85 8.49 -6.49
CA ASN A 154 7.90 9.12 -5.57
C ASN A 154 8.00 8.57 -4.13
N TYR A 155 8.36 7.30 -3.94
CA TYR A 155 8.80 6.82 -2.62
C TYR A 155 10.05 7.55 -2.14
N GLY A 156 11.02 7.82 -3.02
CA GLY A 156 12.17 8.66 -2.71
C GLY A 156 11.77 10.02 -2.12
N LYS A 157 10.76 10.67 -2.70
CA LYS A 157 10.24 11.96 -2.18
C LYS A 157 9.49 11.79 -0.85
N LEU A 158 8.58 10.82 -0.74
CA LEU A 158 7.83 10.56 0.50
C LEU A 158 8.78 10.31 1.67
N HIS A 159 9.74 9.41 1.47
CA HIS A 159 10.73 9.06 2.48
C HIS A 159 11.62 10.26 2.81
N ALA A 160 12.06 11.06 1.83
CA ALA A 160 12.87 12.26 2.08
C ALA A 160 12.17 13.24 3.00
N VAL A 161 10.87 13.50 2.81
CA VAL A 161 10.10 14.40 3.71
C VAL A 161 10.11 13.87 5.14
N SER A 162 9.90 12.56 5.30
CA SER A 162 9.93 11.90 6.60
C SER A 162 11.31 11.98 7.28
N LEU A 163 12.39 11.65 6.55
CA LEU A 163 13.77 11.74 7.05
C LEU A 163 14.17 13.17 7.40
N ALA A 164 13.87 14.13 6.53
CA ALA A 164 14.18 15.53 6.78
C ALA A 164 13.47 16.05 8.03
N MET A 165 12.20 15.68 8.24
CA MET A 165 11.47 16.04 9.45
C MET A 165 12.08 15.40 10.69
N LYS A 166 12.46 14.12 10.63
CA LYS A 166 13.16 13.43 11.72
C LYS A 166 14.47 14.14 12.10
N LEU A 167 15.22 14.65 11.13
CA LEU A 167 16.48 15.35 11.35
C LEU A 167 16.29 16.79 11.85
N LYS A 168 15.35 17.54 11.28
CA LYS A 168 15.16 18.97 11.57
C LYS A 168 14.23 19.24 12.74
N GLU A 169 13.20 18.42 12.90
CA GLU A 169 12.16 18.55 13.91
C GLU A 169 11.94 17.23 14.67
N PRO A 170 12.97 16.67 15.33
CA PRO A 170 12.93 15.34 15.94
C PRO A 170 11.80 15.19 16.98
N VAL A 171 11.52 16.24 17.76
CA VAL A 171 10.43 16.23 18.76
C VAL A 171 9.06 16.15 18.10
N LEU A 172 8.86 16.87 16.98
CA LEU A 172 7.61 16.79 16.23
C LEU A 172 7.46 15.41 15.59
N PHE A 173 8.55 14.91 14.98
CA PHE A 173 8.58 13.58 14.39
C PHE A 173 8.24 12.49 15.42
N GLU A 174 8.88 12.50 16.58
CA GLU A 174 8.60 11.55 17.67
C GLU A 174 7.14 11.65 18.12
N LYS A 175 6.62 12.87 18.34
CA LYS A 175 5.21 13.08 18.70
C LYS A 175 4.24 12.55 17.65
N LEU A 176 4.59 12.68 16.37
CA LEU A 176 3.80 12.23 15.23
C LEU A 176 3.82 10.70 15.09
N THR A 177 4.92 10.06 15.47
CA THR A 177 5.20 8.65 15.15
C THR A 177 5.14 7.67 16.32
N ARG A 178 5.21 8.14 17.57
CA ARG A 178 5.24 7.29 18.78
C ARG A 178 4.11 6.26 18.92
N ASN A 179 2.96 6.53 18.31
CA ASN A 179 1.78 5.63 18.33
C ASN A 179 1.56 4.92 16.98
N MET A 180 2.59 4.90 16.11
CA MET A 180 2.57 4.13 14.88
C MET A 180 2.87 2.66 15.17
N THR A 181 1.83 1.85 15.28
CA THR A 181 1.88 0.40 15.45
C THR A 181 1.91 -0.33 14.11
N ASP A 182 2.39 -1.58 14.12
CA ASP A 182 2.34 -2.45 12.95
C ASP A 182 0.95 -3.05 12.73
N VAL A 183 0.16 -2.39 11.88
CA VAL A 183 -1.18 -2.86 11.51
C VAL A 183 -1.09 -4.15 10.68
N MET A 184 -0.04 -4.33 9.87
CA MET A 184 0.14 -5.53 9.05
C MET A 184 0.45 -6.75 9.90
N GLY A 185 1.43 -6.65 10.81
CA GLY A 185 1.73 -7.69 11.78
C GLY A 185 0.51 -8.07 12.63
N LYS A 186 -0.26 -7.07 13.08
CA LYS A 186 -1.53 -7.32 13.80
C LYS A 186 -2.55 -8.06 12.94
N PHE A 187 -2.71 -7.68 11.67
CA PHE A 187 -3.61 -8.36 10.73
C PHE A 187 -3.20 -9.83 10.57
N LEU A 188 -1.93 -10.10 10.29
CA LEU A 188 -1.43 -11.47 10.11
C LEU A 188 -1.66 -12.35 11.34
N LEU A 189 -1.45 -11.80 12.54
CA LEU A 189 -1.62 -12.53 13.80
C LEU A 189 -3.10 -12.72 14.17
N GLN A 190 -3.90 -11.66 14.13
CA GLN A 190 -5.32 -11.71 14.50
C GLN A 190 -6.14 -12.60 13.54
N SER A 191 -5.79 -12.55 12.25
CA SER A 191 -6.41 -13.36 11.20
C SER A 191 -5.79 -14.75 11.05
N LYS A 192 -4.78 -15.10 11.87
CA LYS A 192 -4.08 -16.40 11.85
C LYS A 192 -3.51 -16.78 10.48
N LEU A 193 -3.00 -15.81 9.73
CA LEU A 193 -2.53 -16.00 8.35
C LEU A 193 -1.08 -16.47 8.24
N VAL A 194 -0.28 -16.35 9.31
CA VAL A 194 1.15 -16.73 9.30
C VAL A 194 1.40 -18.17 8.79
N PRO A 195 0.63 -19.20 9.19
CA PRO A 195 0.79 -20.55 8.65
C PRO A 195 0.49 -20.62 7.14
N SER A 196 -0.56 -19.93 6.67
CA SER A 196 -0.93 -19.89 5.25
C SER A 196 0.13 -19.18 4.40
N LEU A 197 0.73 -18.09 4.90
CA LEU A 197 1.85 -17.41 4.24
C LEU A 197 3.07 -18.33 4.15
N THR A 198 3.40 -19.03 5.24
CA THR A 198 4.49 -20.02 5.28
C THR A 198 4.27 -21.11 4.23
N LYS A 199 3.05 -21.67 4.15
CA LYS A 199 2.67 -22.67 3.13
C LYS A 199 2.83 -22.12 1.70
N CYS A 200 2.39 -20.88 1.45
CA CYS A 200 2.56 -20.25 0.13
C CYS A 200 4.03 -20.10 -0.26
N PHE A 201 4.88 -19.73 0.70
CA PHE A 201 6.32 -19.63 0.50
C PHE A 201 6.95 -21.00 0.20
N GLU A 202 6.59 -22.04 0.95
CA GLU A 202 7.05 -23.41 0.70
C GLU A 202 6.66 -23.88 -0.71
N SER A 203 5.41 -23.70 -1.12
CA SER A 203 4.96 -24.03 -2.47
C SER A 203 5.71 -23.24 -3.55
N ALA A 204 6.07 -21.98 -3.30
CA ALA A 204 6.89 -21.20 -4.21
C ALA A 204 8.32 -21.78 -4.33
N VAL A 205 8.91 -22.27 -3.23
CA VAL A 205 10.21 -22.96 -3.26
C VAL A 205 10.12 -24.30 -4.00
N GLU A 206 9.02 -25.05 -3.86
CA GLU A 206 8.78 -26.30 -4.60
C GLU A 206 8.71 -26.07 -6.13
N VAL A 207 8.27 -24.89 -6.59
CA VAL A 207 8.32 -24.51 -8.02
C VAL A 207 9.76 -24.54 -8.54
N LEU A 208 10.74 -24.06 -7.76
CA LEU A 208 12.15 -24.13 -8.15
C LEU A 208 12.61 -25.57 -8.33
N GLN A 209 12.22 -26.47 -7.43
CA GLN A 209 12.57 -27.89 -7.49
C GLN A 209 11.98 -28.55 -8.74
N ARG A 210 10.69 -28.28 -9.03
CA ARG A 210 10.01 -28.76 -10.25
C ARG A 210 10.66 -28.23 -11.53
N ASN A 211 11.23 -27.03 -11.47
CA ASN A 211 11.97 -26.40 -12.57
C ASN A 211 13.45 -26.85 -12.64
N GLY A 212 13.85 -27.86 -11.85
CA GLY A 212 15.23 -28.40 -11.85
C GLY A 212 16.26 -27.49 -11.19
N ARG A 213 15.83 -26.49 -10.40
CA ARG A 213 16.67 -25.53 -9.66
C ARG A 213 16.84 -25.93 -8.19
N GLU A 214 17.25 -27.18 -7.96
CA GLU A 214 17.50 -27.71 -6.61
C GLU A 214 18.61 -26.92 -5.88
N ASP A 215 19.55 -26.35 -6.65
CA ASP A 215 20.59 -25.44 -6.16
C ASP A 215 19.99 -24.23 -5.42
N LEU A 216 18.98 -23.58 -6.02
CA LEU A 216 18.30 -22.43 -5.41
C LEU A 216 17.37 -22.86 -4.29
N ALA A 217 16.58 -23.92 -4.50
CA ALA A 217 15.67 -24.43 -3.48
C ALA A 217 16.40 -24.75 -2.17
N GLY A 218 17.62 -25.31 -2.26
CA GLY A 218 18.49 -25.57 -1.12
C GLY A 218 18.87 -24.31 -0.33
N LYS A 219 19.09 -23.17 -1.01
CA LYS A 219 19.43 -21.88 -0.36
C LYS A 219 18.29 -21.32 0.48
N TYR A 220 17.04 -21.60 0.10
CA TYR A 220 15.86 -21.07 0.78
C TYR A 220 15.52 -21.77 2.11
N ARG A 221 16.11 -22.93 2.42
CA ARG A 221 15.87 -23.61 3.70
C ARG A 221 16.22 -22.74 4.91
N LYS A 222 17.31 -21.96 4.82
CA LYS A 222 17.74 -21.03 5.88
C LYS A 222 16.94 -19.72 5.90
N VAL A 223 16.34 -19.34 4.77
CA VAL A 223 15.50 -18.13 4.67
C VAL A 223 14.14 -18.37 5.31
N LYS A 224 13.64 -19.61 5.23
CA LYS A 224 12.42 -20.05 5.91
C LYS A 224 12.49 -19.80 7.42
N ASP A 225 13.66 -20.07 8.01
CA ASP A 225 13.93 -19.76 9.41
C ASP A 225 13.96 -18.22 9.59
N GLY A 226 12.90 -17.67 10.18
CA GLY A 226 12.75 -16.23 10.43
C GLY A 226 11.78 -15.49 9.49
N LEU A 227 11.04 -16.17 8.60
CA LEU A 227 9.97 -15.54 7.80
C LEU A 227 8.89 -14.91 8.68
N GLU A 228 8.47 -15.59 9.75
CA GLU A 228 7.49 -15.05 10.69
C GLU A 228 7.99 -13.76 11.36
N GLU A 229 9.25 -13.75 11.81
CA GLU A 229 9.88 -12.55 12.37
C GLU A 229 9.99 -11.44 11.32
N CYS A 230 10.31 -11.77 10.06
CA CYS A 230 10.30 -10.82 8.93
C CYS A 230 8.93 -10.15 8.75
N LEU A 231 7.85 -10.92 8.88
CA LEU A 231 6.49 -10.48 8.67
C LEU A 231 5.87 -9.73 9.85
N THR A 232 6.30 -10.03 11.09
CA THR A 232 5.63 -9.56 12.33
C THR A 232 6.53 -8.79 13.30
N GLY A 233 7.85 -8.81 13.11
CA GLY A 233 8.83 -8.36 14.11
C GLY A 233 9.74 -7.20 13.70
N TYR A 234 9.82 -6.84 12.40
CA TYR A 234 10.71 -5.76 11.96
C TYR A 234 10.07 -4.39 12.11
N VAL A 235 9.98 -3.92 13.35
CA VAL A 235 9.74 -2.51 13.66
C VAL A 235 10.82 -2.04 14.60
N ASN A 236 11.83 -1.36 14.06
CA ASN A 236 12.80 -0.62 14.87
C ASN A 236 12.78 0.86 14.45
N PRO A 237 11.95 1.69 15.13
CA PRO A 237 11.85 3.11 14.83
C PRO A 237 13.12 3.88 15.20
N GLU A 238 13.98 3.30 16.04
CA GLU A 238 15.23 3.90 16.51
C GLU A 238 16.37 3.78 15.47
N MET A 239 16.21 2.96 14.42
CA MET A 239 17.18 2.95 13.32
C MET A 239 17.22 4.35 12.68
N ALA A 240 18.43 4.86 12.45
CA ALA A 240 18.65 6.19 11.87
C ALA A 240 17.86 6.37 10.55
N GLU A 241 17.82 5.30 9.76
CA GLU A 241 17.25 5.21 8.42
C GLU A 241 15.72 5.02 8.38
N SER A 242 15.07 4.83 9.52
CA SER A 242 13.62 4.59 9.56
C SER A 242 12.80 5.84 9.21
N VAL A 243 11.79 5.65 8.36
CA VAL A 243 10.85 6.63 7.82
C VAL A 243 9.40 6.21 8.05
N ILE A 244 8.49 7.16 7.95
CA ILE A 244 7.06 6.89 7.75
C ILE A 244 6.87 6.30 6.35
N LEU A 245 6.45 5.04 6.31
CA LEU A 245 6.18 4.28 5.10
C LEU A 245 4.75 4.49 4.60
N HIS A 246 4.51 4.20 3.33
CA HIS A 246 3.16 3.89 2.84
C HIS A 246 2.67 2.57 3.44
N GLY A 247 3.49 1.52 3.35
CA GLY A 247 3.31 0.24 4.05
C GLY A 247 2.45 -0.81 3.34
N ASP A 248 1.62 -0.43 2.36
CA ASP A 248 0.78 -1.36 1.59
C ASP A 248 0.95 -1.21 0.07
N CYS A 249 2.12 -1.63 -0.42
CA CYS A 249 2.66 -1.21 -1.72
C CYS A 249 2.28 -2.16 -2.87
N TRP A 250 1.13 -2.81 -2.79
CA TRP A 250 0.61 -3.64 -3.88
C TRP A 250 -0.10 -2.82 -4.96
N ASN A 251 -0.38 -3.46 -6.10
CA ASN A 251 -0.85 -2.79 -7.31
C ASN A 251 -2.09 -1.90 -7.10
N ASN A 252 -3.06 -2.34 -6.30
CA ASN A 252 -4.35 -1.65 -6.17
C ASN A 252 -4.30 -0.37 -5.34
N ASN A 253 -3.18 -0.11 -4.64
CA ASN A 253 -3.01 1.09 -3.82
C ASN A 253 -2.24 2.20 -4.56
N MET A 254 -2.07 2.05 -5.88
CA MET A 254 -1.46 3.03 -6.75
C MET A 254 -2.37 3.28 -7.94
N MET A 255 -2.67 4.55 -8.20
CA MET A 255 -3.40 4.95 -9.39
C MET A 255 -2.45 5.71 -10.33
N PHE A 256 -2.47 5.36 -11.61
CA PHE A 256 -1.64 5.96 -12.64
C PHE A 256 -2.50 6.77 -13.61
N LYS A 257 -1.90 7.79 -14.20
CA LYS A 257 -2.49 8.57 -15.28
C LYS A 257 -1.69 8.36 -16.55
N TYR A 258 -2.37 8.20 -17.68
CA TYR A 258 -1.76 7.95 -18.98
C TYR A 258 -2.24 8.97 -20.00
N GLU A 259 -1.40 9.26 -21.00
CA GLU A 259 -1.75 10.10 -22.15
C GLU A 259 -1.79 9.27 -23.44
N GLY A 260 -2.68 9.65 -24.37
CA GLY A 260 -2.81 8.99 -25.67
C GLY A 260 -3.20 7.50 -25.61
N GLY A 261 -3.73 7.02 -24.48
CA GLY A 261 -4.10 5.62 -24.28
C GLY A 261 -2.93 4.66 -24.07
N ASN A 262 -1.69 5.14 -24.02
CA ASN A 262 -0.52 4.28 -23.82
C ASN A 262 -0.38 3.86 -22.35
N LYS A 263 -0.92 2.69 -22.01
CA LYS A 263 -0.83 2.10 -20.65
C LYS A 263 0.58 1.66 -20.24
N THR A 264 1.57 1.77 -21.12
CA THR A 264 2.96 1.41 -20.81
C THR A 264 3.80 2.59 -20.32
N GLN A 265 3.26 3.81 -20.38
CA GLN A 265 3.98 5.04 -20.07
C GLN A 265 3.09 5.96 -19.22
N PRO A 266 3.07 5.78 -17.88
CA PRO A 266 2.37 6.71 -17.01
C PRO A 266 3.01 8.10 -17.08
N VAL A 267 2.19 9.14 -16.95
CA VAL A 267 2.61 10.56 -16.89
C VAL A 267 2.49 11.15 -15.48
N ASP A 268 1.66 10.53 -14.62
CA ASP A 268 1.51 10.91 -13.22
C ASP A 268 1.00 9.70 -12.41
N MET A 269 1.08 9.78 -11.08
CA MET A 269 0.56 8.76 -10.18
C MET A 269 0.00 9.35 -8.88
N ARG A 270 -0.82 8.59 -8.17
CA ARG A 270 -1.27 8.87 -6.81
C ARG A 270 -1.17 7.61 -5.98
N PHE A 271 -0.58 7.74 -4.80
CA PHE A 271 -0.70 6.73 -3.76
C PHE A 271 -2.05 6.91 -3.06
N ILE A 272 -2.70 5.79 -2.80
CA ILE A 272 -3.92 5.72 -1.99
C ILE A 272 -3.73 4.64 -0.93
N ASP A 273 -4.66 4.59 0.02
CA ASP A 273 -4.68 3.58 1.09
C ASP A 273 -3.41 3.53 1.96
N PHE A 274 -3.41 4.34 3.02
CA PHE A 274 -2.30 4.43 3.98
C PHE A 274 -2.61 3.66 5.28
N GLN A 275 -3.40 2.58 5.20
CA GLN A 275 -3.84 1.80 6.36
C GLN A 275 -2.71 1.04 7.07
N LEU A 276 -1.65 0.67 6.34
CA LEU A 276 -0.52 -0.08 6.88
C LEU A 276 0.71 0.80 7.17
N SER A 277 0.55 2.12 7.11
CA SER A 277 1.65 3.06 7.36
C SER A 277 2.21 2.90 8.77
N ARG A 278 3.54 2.84 8.86
CA ARG A 278 4.30 2.68 10.10
C ARG A 278 5.69 3.28 9.94
N VAL A 279 6.45 3.37 11.03
CA VAL A 279 7.85 3.78 10.97
C VAL A 279 8.76 2.56 10.87
N ALA A 280 9.44 2.39 9.74
CA ALA A 280 10.42 1.33 9.51
C ALA A 280 11.38 1.69 8.37
N SER A 281 12.23 0.75 7.97
CA SER A 281 13.15 0.95 6.84
C SER A 281 12.37 1.17 5.53
N PRO A 282 12.78 2.11 4.66
CA PRO A 282 12.12 2.36 3.37
C PRO A 282 12.13 1.15 2.43
N VAL A 283 13.04 0.20 2.67
CA VAL A 283 13.13 -1.02 1.87
C VAL A 283 11.85 -1.87 2.01
N PHE A 284 11.05 -1.71 3.06
CA PHE A 284 9.76 -2.39 3.17
C PHE A 284 8.85 -2.01 2.00
N ASP A 285 8.71 -0.71 1.71
CA ASP A 285 7.90 -0.24 0.57
C ASP A 285 8.52 -0.68 -0.76
N LEU A 286 9.85 -0.53 -0.91
CA LEU A 286 10.55 -0.84 -2.16
C LEU A 286 10.52 -2.34 -2.50
N SER A 287 10.85 -3.21 -1.53
CA SER A 287 10.90 -4.65 -1.75
C SER A 287 9.52 -5.26 -1.89
N TYR A 288 8.52 -4.77 -1.14
CA TYR A 288 7.13 -5.18 -1.29
C TYR A 288 6.69 -4.88 -2.72
N TYR A 289 6.73 -3.61 -3.15
CA TYR A 289 6.33 -3.23 -4.51
C TYR A 289 7.08 -4.03 -5.59
N LEU A 290 8.42 -4.11 -5.49
CA LEU A 290 9.25 -4.74 -6.52
C LEU A 290 8.85 -6.20 -6.74
N TYR A 291 8.69 -6.97 -5.68
CA TYR A 291 8.42 -8.41 -5.78
C TYR A 291 6.95 -8.76 -6.00
N THR A 292 6.02 -7.85 -5.70
CA THR A 292 4.58 -8.11 -5.92
C THR A 292 4.05 -7.51 -7.20
N CYS A 293 4.55 -6.35 -7.64
CA CYS A 293 3.93 -5.63 -8.75
C CYS A 293 4.66 -5.80 -10.09
N THR A 294 5.90 -6.31 -10.11
CA THR A 294 6.75 -6.30 -11.31
C THR A 294 7.10 -7.71 -11.81
N ASP A 295 7.75 -7.79 -12.97
CA ASP A 295 8.20 -9.04 -13.59
C ASP A 295 9.72 -9.12 -13.71
N LYS A 296 10.20 -10.24 -14.26
CA LYS A 296 11.62 -10.50 -14.51
C LYS A 296 12.34 -9.38 -15.26
N SER A 297 11.67 -8.74 -16.23
CA SER A 297 12.28 -7.69 -17.04
C SER A 297 12.59 -6.44 -16.21
N VAL A 298 11.72 -6.12 -15.26
CA VAL A 298 11.90 -5.02 -14.32
C VAL A 298 12.90 -5.40 -13.22
N LEU A 299 12.84 -6.63 -12.72
CA LEU A 299 13.80 -7.17 -11.75
C LEU A 299 15.24 -7.11 -12.29
N ALA A 300 15.47 -7.38 -13.57
CA ALA A 300 16.78 -7.21 -14.20
C ALA A 300 17.33 -5.76 -14.15
N ASN A 301 16.48 -4.77 -13.86
CA ASN A 301 16.83 -3.37 -13.70
C ASN A 301 16.88 -2.94 -12.22
N PHE A 302 16.98 -3.88 -11.28
CA PHE A 302 16.95 -3.65 -9.84
C PHE A 302 17.93 -2.53 -9.38
N HIS A 303 19.21 -2.61 -9.73
CA HIS A 303 20.18 -1.59 -9.34
C HIS A 303 19.87 -0.20 -9.94
N PHE A 304 19.33 -0.16 -11.15
CA PHE A 304 18.92 1.08 -11.79
C PHE A 304 17.72 1.71 -11.08
N LEU A 305 16.74 0.90 -10.67
CA LEU A 305 15.60 1.35 -9.86
C LEU A 305 16.04 1.86 -8.48
N LEU A 306 16.96 1.15 -7.81
CA LEU A 306 17.54 1.63 -6.56
C LEU A 306 18.26 2.96 -6.76
N GLN A 307 19.06 3.09 -7.81
CA GLN A 307 19.72 4.36 -8.14
C GLN A 307 18.71 5.49 -8.38
N ALA A 308 17.58 5.20 -9.03
CA ALA A 308 16.51 6.17 -9.24
C ALA A 308 15.85 6.61 -7.92
N TYR A 309 15.56 5.67 -7.01
CA TYR A 309 15.08 5.96 -5.66
C TYR A 309 16.08 6.83 -4.89
N HIS A 310 17.35 6.41 -4.84
CA HIS A 310 18.41 7.14 -4.16
C HIS A 310 18.60 8.55 -4.70
N SER A 311 18.60 8.70 -6.02
CA SER A 311 18.74 10.01 -6.66
C SER A 311 17.58 10.93 -6.31
N SER A 312 16.34 10.42 -6.36
CA SER A 312 15.14 11.18 -5.98
C SER A 312 15.16 11.58 -4.50
N LEU A 313 15.48 10.64 -3.62
CA LEU A 313 15.62 10.87 -2.18
C LEU A 313 16.69 11.93 -1.90
N SER A 314 17.90 11.76 -2.42
CA SER A 314 19.02 12.69 -2.20
C SER A 314 18.73 14.08 -2.77
N GLU A 315 18.10 14.18 -3.94
CA GLU A 315 17.71 15.47 -4.51
C GLU A 315 16.66 16.17 -3.64
N ALA A 316 15.63 15.43 -3.19
CA ALA A 316 14.63 15.96 -2.28
C ALA A 316 15.26 16.42 -0.95
N MET A 317 16.10 15.59 -0.32
CA MET A 317 16.82 15.95 0.92
C MET A 317 17.66 17.23 0.77
N LYS A 318 18.41 17.37 -0.34
CA LYS A 318 19.18 18.59 -0.64
C LYS A 318 18.27 19.81 -0.76
N LYS A 319 17.13 19.69 -1.46
CA LYS A 319 16.14 20.77 -1.59
C LYS A 319 15.44 21.09 -0.26
N LEU A 320 15.31 20.11 0.63
CA LEU A 320 14.88 20.26 2.02
C LEU A 320 16.01 20.81 2.93
N ARG A 321 17.19 21.13 2.37
CA ARG A 321 18.39 21.63 3.07
C ARG A 321 18.86 20.67 4.16
N CYS A 322 18.89 19.38 3.86
CA CYS A 322 19.49 18.31 4.64
C CYS A 322 20.61 17.66 3.82
N ASP A 323 21.83 17.60 4.36
CA ASP A 323 22.91 16.82 3.76
C ASP A 323 22.82 15.37 4.24
N CYS A 324 22.68 14.46 3.30
CA CYS A 324 22.52 13.03 3.56
C CYS A 324 23.34 12.23 2.57
N ASP A 325 24.66 12.28 2.72
CA ASP A 325 25.60 11.56 1.85
C ASP A 325 25.68 10.06 2.16
N LYS A 326 25.03 9.57 3.23
CA LYS A 326 25.26 8.22 3.78
C LYS A 326 24.03 7.41 4.19
N LEU A 327 22.82 7.78 3.76
CA LEU A 327 21.67 7.26 4.49
C LEU A 327 21.15 5.89 4.10
N PHE A 328 21.59 5.27 3.01
CA PHE A 328 21.01 3.99 2.63
C PHE A 328 22.02 3.08 1.93
N SER A 329 22.14 1.86 2.43
CA SER A 329 22.61 0.72 1.64
C SER A 329 21.49 -0.30 1.64
N PHE A 330 21.11 -0.80 0.45
CA PHE A 330 20.08 -1.83 0.35
C PHE A 330 20.67 -3.15 0.85
N GLU A 331 20.60 -3.40 2.16
CA GLU A 331 21.11 -4.65 2.74
C GLU A 331 20.13 -5.82 2.51
N GLN A 332 20.69 -7.01 2.29
CA GLN A 332 19.97 -8.28 2.10
C GLN A 332 18.85 -8.51 3.13
N LYS A 333 19.10 -8.17 4.41
CA LYS A 333 18.12 -8.40 5.50
C LYS A 333 16.80 -7.67 5.25
N TYR A 334 16.84 -6.55 4.52
CA TYR A 334 15.66 -5.73 4.29
C TYR A 334 14.82 -6.20 3.10
N GLY A 335 15.41 -6.85 2.10
CA GLY A 335 14.67 -7.42 0.96
C GLY A 335 13.78 -8.62 1.33
N ARG A 336 14.03 -9.26 2.49
CA ARG A 336 13.29 -10.46 2.95
C ARG A 336 11.80 -10.20 3.19
N TYR A 337 11.42 -8.97 3.53
CA TYR A 337 10.02 -8.63 3.75
C TYR A 337 9.18 -8.78 2.47
N GLY A 338 9.57 -8.12 1.39
CA GLY A 338 8.88 -8.25 0.10
C GLY A 338 8.89 -9.69 -0.43
N LEU A 339 10.01 -10.40 -0.25
CA LEU A 339 10.11 -11.81 -0.60
C LEU A 339 9.10 -12.68 0.18
N ALA A 340 8.94 -12.45 1.48
CA ALA A 340 8.03 -13.21 2.33
C ALA A 340 6.56 -12.97 1.97
N LEU A 341 6.21 -11.75 1.54
CA LEU A 341 4.85 -11.40 1.12
C LEU A 341 4.52 -11.82 -0.31
N ALA A 342 5.52 -11.88 -1.20
CA ALA A 342 5.28 -12.07 -2.63
C ALA A 342 4.44 -13.29 -3.00
N PRO A 343 4.68 -14.50 -2.46
CA PRO A 343 3.83 -15.66 -2.74
C PRO A 343 2.36 -15.43 -2.40
N TRP A 344 2.08 -14.73 -1.31
CA TRP A 344 0.71 -14.50 -0.88
C TRP A 344 0.04 -13.36 -1.67
N ILE A 345 0.74 -12.24 -1.87
CA ILE A 345 0.18 -11.08 -2.57
C ILE A 345 0.00 -11.36 -4.07
N VAL A 346 0.98 -12.00 -4.73
CA VAL A 346 0.84 -12.35 -6.16
C VAL A 346 -0.30 -13.35 -6.36
N LYS A 347 -0.52 -14.26 -5.40
CA LYS A 347 -1.68 -15.15 -5.41
C LYS A 347 -3.00 -14.36 -5.31
N ILE A 348 -3.04 -13.34 -4.46
CA ILE A 348 -4.20 -12.45 -4.33
C ILE A 348 -4.43 -11.63 -5.61
N GLU A 349 -3.38 -11.08 -6.22
CA GLU A 349 -3.47 -10.29 -7.45
C GLU A 349 -4.05 -11.10 -8.61
N LEU A 350 -3.60 -12.35 -8.77
CA LEU A 350 -4.03 -13.26 -9.83
C LEU A 350 -5.38 -13.93 -9.56
N CYS A 351 -5.95 -13.81 -8.35
CA CYS A 351 -7.26 -14.34 -8.02
C CYS A 351 -8.35 -13.62 -8.82
N ARG A 352 -9.17 -14.35 -9.58
CA ARG A 352 -10.23 -13.78 -10.41
C ARG A 352 -11.41 -13.31 -9.55
N SER A 353 -12.16 -12.31 -10.02
CA SER A 353 -13.26 -11.72 -9.24
C SER A 353 -14.37 -12.72 -8.88
N ASP A 354 -14.58 -13.74 -9.71
CA ASP A 354 -15.50 -14.85 -9.47
C ASP A 354 -14.98 -15.87 -8.43
N GLU A 355 -13.68 -15.85 -8.15
CA GLU A 355 -13.03 -16.64 -7.09
C GLU A 355 -13.01 -15.89 -5.75
N VAL A 356 -13.28 -14.58 -5.74
CA VAL A 356 -13.24 -13.75 -4.51
C VAL A 356 -14.38 -14.12 -3.57
N VAL A 357 -13.99 -14.68 -2.42
CA VAL A 357 -14.88 -14.91 -1.29
C VAL A 357 -15.18 -13.57 -0.59
N ASP A 358 -16.44 -13.33 -0.19
CA ASP A 358 -16.73 -12.18 0.67
C ASP A 358 -16.28 -12.50 2.09
N PHE A 359 -15.26 -11.80 2.58
CA PHE A 359 -14.67 -12.14 3.86
C PHE A 359 -15.58 -11.83 5.05
N ALA A 360 -16.44 -10.83 4.94
CA ALA A 360 -17.40 -10.54 6.00
C ALA A 360 -18.49 -11.61 6.05
N GLU A 361 -19.02 -12.02 4.89
CA GLU A 361 -20.02 -13.09 4.82
C GLU A 361 -19.46 -14.44 5.32
N SER A 362 -18.23 -14.79 4.92
CA SER A 362 -17.57 -16.01 5.41
C SER A 362 -17.33 -15.97 6.92
N ALA A 363 -16.90 -14.82 7.47
CA ALA A 363 -16.73 -14.67 8.91
C ALA A 363 -18.05 -14.82 9.66
N GLU A 364 -19.16 -14.31 9.11
CA GLU A 364 -20.52 -14.47 9.65
C GLU A 364 -20.99 -15.94 9.62
N ARG A 365 -20.50 -16.75 8.67
CA ARG A 365 -20.68 -18.22 8.66
C ARG A 365 -19.77 -18.96 9.64
N GLY A 366 -18.90 -18.25 10.38
CA GLY A 366 -17.95 -18.83 11.32
C GLY A 366 -16.68 -19.39 10.68
N GLU A 367 -16.40 -19.04 9.42
CA GLU A 367 -15.16 -19.43 8.75
C GLU A 367 -14.01 -18.52 9.20
N GLY A 368 -12.81 -19.11 9.34
CA GLY A 368 -11.59 -18.37 9.64
C GLY A 368 -11.00 -17.70 8.40
N MET A 369 -10.38 -16.54 8.59
CA MET A 369 -9.70 -15.79 7.51
C MET A 369 -8.65 -16.63 6.77
N ASP A 370 -7.98 -17.55 7.45
CA ASP A 370 -6.98 -18.46 6.89
C ASP A 370 -7.52 -19.31 5.74
N LYS A 371 -8.78 -19.75 5.82
CA LYS A 371 -9.45 -20.55 4.79
C LYS A 371 -9.83 -19.73 3.57
N MET A 372 -10.05 -18.43 3.74
CA MET A 372 -10.48 -17.54 2.65
C MET A 372 -9.38 -17.30 1.61
N PHE A 373 -8.12 -17.61 1.96
CA PHE A 373 -6.96 -17.55 1.07
C PHE A 373 -6.46 -18.93 0.60
N ASP A 374 -7.12 -20.02 1.01
CA ASP A 374 -6.80 -21.39 0.61
C ASP A 374 -7.61 -21.78 -0.65
N PHE A 375 -7.37 -21.05 -1.74
CA PHE A 375 -7.95 -21.32 -3.06
C PHE A 375 -6.87 -21.78 -4.07
N GLU A 376 -7.29 -22.52 -5.09
CA GLU A 376 -6.46 -22.83 -6.26
C GLU A 376 -6.61 -21.72 -7.31
N LEU A 377 -5.51 -21.30 -7.92
CA LEU A 377 -5.53 -20.30 -8.98
C LEU A 377 -5.85 -20.94 -10.32
N GLN A 378 -6.79 -20.36 -11.07
CA GLN A 378 -6.96 -20.71 -12.49
C GLN A 378 -5.67 -20.46 -13.29
N ASP A 379 -4.97 -19.36 -13.03
CA ASP A 379 -3.74 -18.98 -13.72
C ASP A 379 -2.47 -19.45 -12.98
N GLN A 380 -2.49 -20.69 -12.48
CA GLN A 380 -1.39 -21.29 -11.70
C GLN A 380 -0.03 -21.20 -12.41
N ALA A 381 0.02 -21.40 -13.73
CA ALA A 381 1.27 -21.32 -14.50
C ALA A 381 1.89 -19.91 -14.47
N VAL A 382 1.06 -18.86 -14.49
CA VAL A 382 1.52 -17.47 -14.39
C VAL A 382 2.08 -17.21 -13.01
N TYR A 383 1.38 -17.66 -11.96
CA TYR A 383 1.85 -17.59 -10.58
C TYR A 383 3.21 -18.27 -10.40
N GLU A 384 3.34 -19.52 -10.85
CA GLU A 384 4.57 -20.30 -10.72
C GLU A 384 5.74 -19.65 -11.47
N SER A 385 5.50 -19.14 -12.68
CA SER A 385 6.52 -18.40 -13.43
C SER A 385 6.98 -17.15 -12.67
N ARG A 386 6.04 -16.35 -12.13
CA ARG A 386 6.39 -15.15 -11.34
C ARG A 386 7.18 -15.50 -10.08
N MET A 387 6.79 -16.57 -9.38
CA MET A 387 7.51 -17.03 -8.18
C MET A 387 8.92 -17.52 -8.49
N ALA A 388 9.10 -18.25 -9.59
CA ALA A 388 10.43 -18.67 -10.02
C ALA A 388 11.34 -17.47 -10.34
N ASP A 389 10.80 -16.42 -10.97
CA ASP A 389 11.56 -15.20 -11.28
C ASP A 389 11.90 -14.38 -10.03
N VAL A 390 10.95 -14.20 -9.09
CA VAL A 390 11.18 -13.49 -7.83
C VAL A 390 12.23 -14.21 -6.97
N LEU A 391 12.09 -15.53 -6.81
CA LEU A 391 13.05 -16.33 -6.06
C LEU A 391 14.41 -16.39 -6.78
N GLY A 392 14.44 -16.52 -8.11
CA GLY A 392 15.67 -16.48 -8.88
C GLY A 392 16.45 -15.18 -8.65
N HIS A 393 15.78 -14.05 -8.84
CA HIS A 393 16.38 -12.72 -8.62
C HIS A 393 16.87 -12.54 -7.18
N PHE A 394 16.03 -12.87 -6.18
CA PHE A 394 16.43 -12.70 -4.78
C PHE A 394 17.67 -13.56 -4.43
N ALA A 395 17.73 -14.80 -4.93
CA ALA A 395 18.88 -15.65 -4.69
C ALA A 395 20.16 -15.15 -5.37
N GLU A 396 20.05 -14.58 -6.57
CA GLU A 396 21.18 -13.99 -7.31
C GLU A 396 21.70 -12.73 -6.62
N GLU A 397 20.82 -11.82 -6.21
CA GLU A 397 21.21 -10.55 -5.60
C GLU A 397 21.70 -10.71 -4.16
N PHE A 398 21.11 -11.63 -3.41
CA PHE A 398 21.30 -11.66 -1.96
C PHE A 398 21.86 -12.97 -1.42
N LEU A 399 21.69 -14.11 -2.10
CA LEU A 399 22.13 -15.42 -1.61
C LEU A 399 23.33 -15.98 -2.39
N SER A 400 23.93 -15.19 -3.29
CA SER A 400 25.06 -15.62 -4.14
C SER A 400 26.43 -15.47 -3.47
N THR A 401 26.49 -14.75 -2.34
CA THR A 401 27.72 -14.46 -1.57
C THR A 401 27.86 -15.26 -0.26
N GLU A 402 26.89 -16.10 0.08
CA GLU A 402 26.98 -17.14 1.13
C GLU A 402 27.27 -18.51 0.51
#